data_AF-A0A6J2TUD9-F1
#
_entry.id   AF-A0A6J2TUD9-F1
#
_cell.length_a   1.000
_cell.length_b   1.000
_cell.length_c   1.000
_cell.angle_alpha   90.00
_cell.angle_beta   90.00
_cell.angle_gamma   90.00
#
_symmetry.space_group_name_H-M   'P 1'
#
loop_
_entity.id
_entity.type
_entity.pdbx_description
1 polymer ?
#
loop_
_entity_poly.entity_id
_entity_poly.type
_entity_poly.pdbx_seq_one_letter_code
_entity_poly.pdbx_strand_id
1 'polypeptide(L)'
;MAKHFARIIIYGAQSVGRAFAKAIRQEIEASREAARQRQAVCGGSSSIKNDVAHKGMTLFEAQQILNVKNLDDREEIHRKFIGPKSASIGNYRSLRPMMV
;
A
#
# COMPACT_ATOMS: atom_id res chain seq x y z
N MET A 1 30.80 26.60 -37.25
CA MET A 1 29.38 26.19 -37.23
C MET A 1 28.98 25.33 -36.02
N ALA A 2 29.76 24.32 -35.61
CA ALA A 2 29.42 23.45 -34.46
C ALA A 2 29.22 24.18 -33.10
N LYS A 3 29.93 25.30 -32.89
CA LYS A 3 29.89 26.09 -31.66
C LYS A 3 28.52 26.73 -31.37
N HIS A 4 27.68 26.90 -32.37
CA HIS A 4 26.35 27.53 -32.22
C HIS A 4 25.30 26.48 -31.87
N PHE A 5 25.38 25.31 -32.50
CA PHE A 5 24.52 24.17 -32.19
C PHE A 5 24.71 23.69 -30.75
N ALA A 6 25.96 23.59 -30.28
CA ALA A 6 26.25 23.23 -28.89
C ALA A 6 25.60 24.20 -27.88
N ARG A 7 25.55 25.51 -28.18
CA ARG A 7 24.91 26.49 -27.31
C ARG A 7 23.40 26.32 -27.24
N ILE A 8 22.75 26.04 -28.37
CA ILE A 8 21.31 25.79 -28.42
C ILE A 8 20.96 24.58 -27.56
N ILE A 9 21.74 23.49 -27.63
CA ILE A 9 21.52 22.30 -26.79
C ILE A 9 21.72 22.63 -25.31
N ILE A 10 22.77 23.38 -24.96
CA ILE A 10 23.03 23.75 -23.56
C ILE A 10 21.89 24.59 -22.98
N TYR A 11 21.40 25.59 -23.73
CA TYR A 11 20.29 26.42 -23.27
C TYR A 11 18.96 25.66 -23.23
N GLY A 12 18.72 24.75 -24.19
CA GLY A 12 17.53 23.89 -24.20
C GLY A 12 17.54 22.86 -23.04
N ALA A 13 18.68 22.27 -22.73
CA ALA A 13 18.80 21.32 -21.62
C ALA A 13 18.56 21.98 -20.26
N GLN A 14 18.99 23.24 -20.08
CA GLN A 14 18.77 23.98 -18.85
C GLN A 14 17.29 24.30 -18.60
N SER A 15 16.53 24.65 -19.64
CA SER A 15 15.11 24.96 -19.50
C SER A 15 14.28 23.70 -19.23
N VAL A 16 14.50 22.64 -20.01
CA VAL A 16 13.79 21.36 -19.88
C VAL A 16 14.14 20.67 -18.55
N GLY A 17 15.43 20.63 -18.18
CA GLY A 17 15.88 20.00 -16.94
C GLY A 17 15.33 20.67 -15.69
N ARG A 18 15.24 22.02 -15.67
CA ARG A 18 14.64 22.75 -14.54
C ARG A 18 13.13 22.56 -14.44
N ALA A 19 12.42 22.54 -15.56
CA ALA A 19 10.98 22.30 -15.58
C ALA A 19 10.65 20.86 -15.11
N PHE A 20 11.40 19.87 -15.60
CA PHE A 20 11.28 18.48 -15.19
C PHE A 20 11.57 18.28 -13.70
N ALA A 21 12.68 18.83 -13.19
CA ALA A 21 13.01 18.76 -11.77
C ALA A 21 11.99 19.49 -10.87
N LYS A 22 11.35 20.56 -11.37
CA LYS A 22 10.24 21.23 -10.68
C LYS A 22 8.98 20.38 -10.67
N ALA A 23 8.63 19.75 -11.79
CA ALA A 23 7.46 18.87 -11.87
C ALA A 23 7.59 17.66 -10.92
N ILE A 24 8.75 17.01 -10.89
CA ILE A 24 9.03 15.92 -9.94
C ILE A 24 8.92 16.40 -8.49
N ARG A 25 9.52 17.55 -8.18
CA ARG A 25 9.42 18.12 -6.82
C ARG A 25 7.98 18.43 -6.44
N GLN A 26 7.20 18.99 -7.35
CA GLN A 26 5.79 19.30 -7.13
C GLN A 26 4.96 18.04 -6.90
N GLU A 27 5.21 16.95 -7.63
CA GLU A 27 4.53 15.68 -7.41
C GLU A 27 4.87 15.08 -6.03
N ILE A 28 6.15 15.13 -5.65
CA ILE A 28 6.62 14.64 -4.35
C ILE A 28 6.13 15.55 -3.21
N GLU A 29 6.15 16.87 -3.37
CA GLU A 29 5.70 17.84 -2.38
C GLU A 29 4.18 17.79 -2.23
N ALA A 30 3.41 17.73 -3.31
CA ALA A 30 1.97 17.55 -3.26
C ALA A 30 1.59 16.21 -2.61
N SER A 31 2.31 15.12 -2.92
CA SER A 31 2.14 13.84 -2.23
C SER A 31 2.47 13.94 -0.74
N ARG A 32 3.54 14.64 -0.38
CA ARG A 32 3.96 14.84 1.02
C ARG A 32 3.01 15.75 1.77
N GLU A 33 2.44 16.75 1.12
CA GLU A 33 1.47 17.67 1.70
C GLU A 33 0.13 16.96 1.93
N ALA A 34 -0.33 16.15 0.98
CA ALA A 34 -1.49 15.28 1.17
C ALA A 34 -1.26 14.25 2.30
N ALA A 35 -0.07 13.64 2.38
CA ALA A 35 0.29 12.73 3.46
C ALA A 35 0.38 13.45 4.82
N ARG A 36 0.94 14.68 4.87
CA ARG A 36 1.00 15.51 6.08
C ARG A 36 -0.38 15.99 6.52
N GLN A 37 -1.26 16.37 5.59
CA GLN A 37 -2.65 16.70 5.90
C GLN A 37 -3.39 15.47 6.43
N ARG A 38 -3.15 14.28 5.85
CA ARG A 38 -3.67 13.02 6.38
C ARG A 38 -3.14 12.75 7.80
N GLN A 39 -1.86 12.98 8.05
CA GLN A 39 -1.26 12.88 9.40
C GLN A 39 -1.79 13.93 10.38
N ALA A 40 -2.04 15.17 9.94
CA ALA A 40 -2.56 16.26 10.76
C ALA A 40 -4.05 16.08 11.10
N VAL A 41 -4.85 15.62 10.13
CA VAL A 41 -6.27 15.27 10.33
C VAL A 41 -6.40 14.02 11.21
N CYS A 42 -5.51 13.04 11.08
CA CYS A 42 -5.39 11.92 12.01
C CYS A 42 -4.79 12.33 13.37
N GLY A 43 -4.11 13.48 13.47
CA GLY A 43 -3.45 13.98 14.68
C GLY A 43 -4.42 14.43 15.79
N GLY A 44 -5.70 14.60 15.47
CA GLY A 44 -6.79 14.83 16.44
C GLY A 44 -7.47 13.55 16.95
N SER A 45 -7.16 12.39 16.38
CA SER A 45 -7.62 11.09 16.89
C SER A 45 -6.54 10.53 17.82
N SER A 46 -6.73 10.73 19.12
CA SER A 46 -5.92 10.17 20.20
C SER A 46 -5.82 8.63 20.22
N SER A 47 -6.40 7.93 19.22
CA SER A 47 -6.38 6.47 19.11
C SER A 47 -5.33 5.92 18.14
N ILE A 48 -4.68 6.76 17.30
CA ILE A 48 -3.71 6.35 16.26
C ILE A 48 -2.29 6.84 16.63
N LYS A 49 -1.92 6.81 17.91
CA LYS A 49 -0.57 7.22 18.36
C LYS A 49 0.32 6.04 18.76
N ASN A 50 -0.21 4.82 18.79
CA ASN A 50 0.56 3.64 19.22
C ASN A 50 1.01 2.72 18.08
N ASP A 51 0.67 3.04 16.82
CA ASP A 51 0.99 2.16 15.70
C ASP A 51 2.21 2.66 14.93
N VAL A 52 3.39 2.37 15.48
CA VAL A 52 4.67 2.59 14.79
C VAL A 52 4.69 1.67 13.57
N ALA A 53 4.80 2.24 12.37
CA ALA A 53 4.92 1.47 11.14
C ALA A 53 6.09 0.47 11.24
N HIS A 54 5.77 -0.82 11.37
CA HIS A 54 6.75 -1.87 11.41
C HIS A 54 7.01 -2.34 9.98
N LYS A 55 8.26 -2.22 9.49
CA LYS A 55 8.61 -2.60 8.10
C LYS A 55 7.80 -1.86 7.01
N GLY A 56 7.34 -0.63 7.31
CA GLY A 56 6.58 0.19 6.37
C GLY A 56 5.08 -0.09 6.31
N MET A 57 4.54 -0.93 7.20
CA MET A 57 3.10 -1.19 7.33
C MET A 57 2.67 -0.99 8.78
N THR A 58 1.51 -0.36 8.97
CA THR A 58 0.92 -0.20 10.31
C THR A 58 0.15 -1.46 10.71
N LEU A 59 0.10 -1.78 12.00
CA LEU A 59 -0.65 -2.91 12.54
C LEU A 59 -2.15 -2.81 12.17
N PHE A 60 -2.71 -1.61 12.17
CA PHE A 60 -4.07 -1.32 11.73
C PHE A 60 -4.28 -1.61 10.23
N GLU A 61 -3.30 -1.24 9.40
CA GLU A 61 -3.32 -1.56 7.97
C GLU A 61 -3.24 -3.07 7.73
N ALA A 62 -2.38 -3.78 8.49
CA ALA A 62 -2.29 -5.24 8.43
C ALA A 62 -3.62 -5.90 8.82
N GLN A 63 -4.31 -5.40 9.86
CA GLN A 63 -5.63 -5.88 10.25
C GLN A 63 -6.68 -5.71 9.16
N GLN A 64 -6.69 -4.55 8.49
CA GLN A 64 -7.63 -4.30 7.39
C GLN A 64 -7.37 -5.19 6.18
N ILE A 65 -6.11 -5.38 5.80
CA ILE A 65 -5.72 -6.28 4.70
C ILE A 65 -6.12 -7.72 5.02
N LEU A 66 -5.88 -8.14 6.26
CA LEU A 66 -6.29 -9.46 6.76
C LEU A 66 -7.79 -9.49 7.14
N ASN A 67 -8.55 -8.41 7.02
CA ASN A 67 -9.94 -8.27 7.47
C ASN A 67 -10.21 -8.92 8.85
N VAL A 68 -9.30 -8.74 9.81
CA VAL A 68 -9.43 -9.28 11.18
C VAL A 68 -9.76 -8.15 12.13
N LYS A 69 -10.65 -8.42 13.10
CA LYS A 69 -11.05 -7.43 14.12
C LYS A 69 -10.36 -7.66 15.47
N ASN A 70 -9.89 -8.88 15.72
CA ASN A 70 -9.22 -9.27 16.96
C ASN A 70 -7.86 -9.87 16.62
N LEU A 71 -6.81 -9.44 17.32
CA LEU A 71 -5.43 -9.91 17.11
C LEU A 71 -5.11 -11.19 17.90
N ASP A 72 -5.97 -11.54 18.86
CA ASP A 72 -5.79 -12.71 19.72
C ASP A 72 -6.13 -14.04 19.00
N ASP A 73 -6.96 -13.99 17.94
CA ASP A 73 -7.28 -15.17 17.14
C ASP A 73 -6.19 -15.44 16.09
N ARG A 74 -5.12 -16.09 16.55
CA ARG A 74 -4.00 -16.50 15.69
C ARG A 74 -4.42 -17.47 14.58
N GLU A 75 -5.45 -18.27 14.80
CA GLU A 75 -5.95 -19.22 13.80
C GLU A 75 -6.65 -18.49 12.65
N GLU A 76 -7.43 -17.44 12.95
CA GLU A 76 -8.05 -16.59 11.94
C GLU A 76 -7.00 -15.83 11.11
N ILE A 77 -6.01 -15.24 11.77
CA ILE A 77 -4.91 -14.54 11.11
C ILE A 77 -4.16 -15.50 10.18
N HIS A 78 -3.84 -16.71 10.65
CA HIS A 78 -3.15 -17.72 9.86
C HIS A 78 -3.96 -18.14 8.63
N ARG A 79 -5.26 -18.41 8.79
CA ARG A 79 -6.16 -18.79 7.68
C ARG A 79 -6.23 -17.72 6.61
N LYS A 80 -6.32 -16.45 7.00
CA LYS A 80 -6.43 -15.33 6.05
C LYS A 80 -5.09 -14.97 5.41
N PHE A 81 -3.96 -15.26 6.08
CA PHE A 81 -2.62 -15.03 5.54
C PHE A 81 -2.18 -16.12 4.55
N ILE A 82 -2.39 -17.40 4.87
CA ILE A 82 -1.89 -18.55 4.08
C ILE A 82 -2.96 -19.16 3.17
N GLY A 83 -4.23 -18.81 3.37
CA GLY A 83 -5.37 -19.45 2.70
C GLY A 83 -5.86 -20.68 3.45
N PRO A 84 -7.05 -21.22 3.08
CA PRO A 84 -7.64 -22.34 3.79
C PRO A 84 -6.69 -23.54 3.75
N LYS A 85 -6.35 -24.09 4.93
CA LYS A 85 -5.76 -25.43 4.99
C LYS A 85 -6.72 -26.36 4.27
N SER A 86 -6.23 -27.00 3.22
CA SER A 86 -6.95 -27.97 2.42
C SER A 86 -7.81 -28.83 3.33
N ALA A 87 -9.13 -28.68 3.18
CA ALA A 87 -10.10 -29.43 3.94
C ALA A 87 -9.71 -30.90 3.87
N SER A 88 -9.53 -31.51 5.05
CA SER A 88 -9.52 -32.95 5.18
C SER A 88 -10.64 -33.52 4.31
N ILE A 89 -10.28 -34.36 3.34
CA ILE A 89 -11.22 -35.06 2.45
C ILE A 89 -12.03 -36.02 3.33
N GLY A 90 -13.04 -35.48 3.99
CA GLY A 90 -13.98 -36.18 4.83
C GLY A 90 -15.11 -36.76 4.00
N ASN A 91 -14.84 -37.91 3.39
CA ASN A 91 -15.78 -39.01 3.17
C ASN A 91 -17.24 -38.67 2.73
N TYR A 92 -17.44 -38.41 1.44
CA TYR A 92 -18.77 -38.35 0.78
C TYR A 92 -19.36 -39.76 0.50
N ARG A 93 -19.30 -40.70 1.45
CA ARG A 93 -19.75 -42.10 1.23
C ARG A 93 -21.11 -42.45 1.85
N SER A 94 -22.01 -41.48 2.02
CA SER A 94 -23.36 -41.79 2.55
C SER A 94 -24.54 -41.16 1.81
N LEU A 95 -24.36 -40.58 0.61
CA LEU A 95 -25.50 -40.20 -0.21
C LEU A 95 -26.05 -41.44 -0.91
N ARG A 96 -26.97 -42.14 -0.26
CA ARG A 96 -27.83 -43.15 -0.89
C ARG A 96 -28.63 -42.47 -2.01
N PRO A 97 -28.86 -43.13 -3.17
CA PRO A 97 -29.80 -42.62 -4.15
C PRO A 97 -31.22 -42.85 -3.60
N MET A 98 -31.99 -41.78 -3.44
CA MET A 98 -33.44 -41.89 -3.36
C MET A 98 -33.99 -41.33 -4.68
N MET A 99 -34.18 -42.24 -5.63
CA MET A 99 -35.15 -42.05 -6.71
C MET A 99 -36.53 -42.30 -6.11
N VAL A 100 -37.37 -41.28 -6.07
CA VAL A 100 -38.82 -41.35 -6.34
C VAL A 100 -39.21 -40.04 -7.01
#